data_AF-A0A2M7GBP4-F1
#
_entry.id   AF-A0A2M7GBP4-F1
#
_cell.length_a   1.000
_cell.length_b   1.000
_cell.length_c   1.000
_cell.angle_alpha   90.00
_cell.angle_beta   90.00
_cell.angle_gamma   90.00
#
_symmetry.space_group_name_H-M   'P 1'
#
loop_
_entity.id
_entity.type
_entity.pdbx_description
1 polymer ?
#
loop_
_entity_poly.entity_id
_entity_poly.type
_entity_poly.pdbx_seq_one_letter_code
_entity_poly.pdbx_strand_id
1 'polypeptide(L)' 'TEAFSPQEELFGVERLRQLIQVNSTLSAHELLEALETSVNTHMGLLPPDDDLTMLAVRRKVS' A
#
# COMPACT_ATOMS: atom_id res chain seq x y z
N THR A 1 -3.92 -5.37 4.77
CA THR A 1 -3.37 -4.34 5.67
C THR A 1 -4.39 -3.81 6.68
N GLU A 2 -5.50 -4.51 6.95
CA GLU A 2 -6.51 -4.08 7.97
C GLU A 2 -7.14 -2.68 7.79
N ALA A 3 -6.77 -1.93 6.74
CA ALA A 3 -7.44 -0.70 6.34
C ALA A 3 -8.79 -0.98 5.67
N PHE A 4 -9.86 -0.39 6.22
CA PHE A 4 -11.21 -0.48 5.68
C PHE A 4 -11.56 0.76 4.86
N SER A 5 -12.37 0.56 3.81
CA SER A 5 -13.02 1.65 3.10
C SER A 5 -14.31 2.07 3.81
N PRO A 6 -14.92 3.21 3.46
CA PRO A 6 -16.24 3.61 3.94
C PRO A 6 -17.37 2.63 3.58
N GLN A 7 -17.12 1.67 2.67
CA GLN A 7 -18.05 0.60 2.30
C GLN A 7 -17.77 -0.71 3.05
N GLU A 8 -16.94 -0.67 4.10
CA GLU A 8 -16.51 -1.85 4.87
C GLU A 8 -15.69 -2.86 4.04
N GLU A 9 -15.11 -2.42 2.93
CA GLU A 9 -14.21 -3.27 2.15
C GLU A 9 -12.79 -3.23 2.72
N LEU A 10 -12.23 -4.41 2.99
CA LEU A 10 -10.85 -4.55 3.40
C LEU A 10 -9.90 -4.29 2.23
N PHE A 11 -8.85 -3.49 2.42
CA PHE A 11 -7.79 -3.34 1.42
C PHE A 11 -7.13 -4.69 1.08
N GLY A 12 -6.85 -5.48 2.12
CA GLY A 12 -6.48 -6.89 1.99
C GLY A 12 -5.07 -7.12 1.46
N VAL A 13 -4.74 -8.38 1.17
CA VAL A 13 -3.44 -8.79 0.63
C VAL A 13 -3.46 -8.76 -0.90
N GLU A 14 -4.63 -8.93 -1.49
CA GLU A 14 -4.87 -9.01 -2.93
C GLU A 14 -4.57 -7.67 -3.60
N ARG A 15 -5.13 -6.56 -3.08
CA ARG A 15 -4.82 -5.20 -3.60
C ARG A 15 -3.35 -4.85 -3.37
N LEU A 16 -2.78 -5.22 -2.22
CA LEU A 16 -1.35 -5.05 -1.92
C LEU A 16 -0.47 -5.74 -2.98
N ARG A 17 -0.75 -7.01 -3.28
CA ARG A 17 0.00 -7.79 -4.30
C ARG A 17 -0.14 -7.17 -5.68
N GLN A 18 -1.35 -6.80 -6.08
CA GLN A 18 -1.60 -6.16 -7.37
C GLN A 18 -0.81 -4.86 -7.49
N LEU A 19 -0.83 -4.01 -6.45
CA LEU A 19 -0.10 -2.75 -6.43
C LEU A 19 1.40 -2.95 -6.57
N ILE A 20 1.99 -3.93 -5.86
CA ILE A 20 3.41 -4.28 -5.99
C ILE A 20 3.74 -4.75 -7.41
N GLN A 21 2.86 -5.56 -8.03
CA GLN A 21 3.08 -6.08 -9.38
C GLN A 21 3.05 -4.98 -10.45
N VAL A 22 2.04 -4.10 -10.42
CA VAL A 22 1.91 -3.01 -11.41
C VAL A 22 2.99 -1.95 -11.24
N ASN A 23 3.56 -1.79 -10.05
CA ASN A 23 4.62 -0.85 -9.74
C ASN A 23 6.02 -1.49 -9.65
N SER A 24 6.21 -2.68 -10.24
CA SER A 24 7.46 -3.47 -10.10
C SER A 24 8.72 -2.77 -10.62
N THR A 25 8.58 -1.75 -11.46
CA THR A 25 9.71 -0.96 -11.99
C THR A 25 10.13 0.19 -11.07
N LEU A 26 9.26 0.62 -10.14
CA LEU A 26 9.52 1.70 -9.19
C LEU A 26 10.65 1.35 -8.23
N SER A 27 11.43 2.36 -7.83
CA SER A 27 12.36 2.21 -6.72
C SER A 27 11.62 1.81 -5.44
N ALA A 28 12.36 1.27 -4.45
CA ALA A 28 11.76 0.88 -3.18
C ALA A 28 11.05 2.05 -2.48
N HIS A 29 11.57 3.27 -2.62
CA HIS A 29 10.97 4.47 -2.04
C HIS A 29 9.66 4.86 -2.76
N GLU A 30 9.68 4.95 -4.08
CA GLU A 30 8.49 5.25 -4.89
C GLU A 30 7.38 4.19 -4.70
N LEU A 31 7.75 2.92 -4.50
CA LEU A 31 6.79 1.87 -4.18
C LEU A 31 6.11 2.10 -2.83
N LEU A 32 6.85 2.57 -1.82
CA LEU A 32 6.29 2.87 -0.50
C LEU A 32 5.33 4.07 -0.57
N GLU A 33 5.68 5.12 -1.31
CA GLU A 33 4.79 6.28 -1.52
C GLU A 33 3.51 5.89 -2.27
N ALA A 34 3.62 5.02 -3.29
CA ALA A 34 2.47 4.50 -4.02
C ALA A 34 1.56 3.65 -3.12
N LEU A 35 2.13 2.84 -2.23
CA LEU A 35 1.39 2.04 -1.24
C LEU A 35 0.66 2.93 -0.24
N GLU A 36 1.35 3.90 0.36
CA GLU A 36 0.75 4.85 1.30
C GLU A 36 -0.41 5.60 0.65
N THR A 37 -0.20 6.13 -0.56
CA THR A 37 -1.24 6.84 -1.32
C THR A 37 -2.45 5.95 -1.58
N SER A 38 -2.22 4.68 -1.96
CA SER A 38 -3.31 3.75 -2.24
C SER A 38 -4.09 3.33 -1.00
N VAL A 39 -3.43 3.17 0.15
CA VAL A 39 -4.11 2.87 1.42
C VAL A 39 -4.94 4.07 1.87
N ASN A 40 -4.36 5.28 1.84
CA ASN A 40 -5.07 6.51 2.20
C ASN A 40 -6.27 6.76 1.28
N THR A 41 -6.10 6.54 -0.03
CA THR A 41 -7.20 6.66 -1.01
C THR A 41 -8.30 5.63 -0.74
N HIS A 42 -7.94 4.40 -0.36
CA HIS A 42 -8.91 3.35 -0.04
C HIS A 42 -9.74 3.67 1.20
N MET A 43 -9.11 4.22 2.23
CA MET A 43 -9.78 4.64 3.47
C MET A 43 -10.63 5.91 3.29
N GLY A 44 -10.28 6.76 2.32
CA GLY A 44 -10.97 8.02 2.06
C GLY A 44 -10.78 9.01 3.22
N LEU A 45 -11.87 9.37 3.90
CA LEU A 45 -11.85 10.28 5.06
C LEU A 45 -11.89 9.54 6.40
N LEU A 46 -11.90 8.20 6.39
CA LEU A 46 -11.85 7.44 7.63
C LEU A 46 -10.48 7.62 8.30
N PRO A 47 -10.46 7.79 9.63
CA PRO A 47 -9.21 7.71 10.36
C PRO A 47 -8.61 6.30 10.26
N PRO A 48 -7.28 6.15 10.37
CA PRO A 48 -6.67 4.84 10.54
C PRO A 48 -7.12 4.21 11.85
N ASP A 49 -7.52 2.93 11.76
CA ASP A 49 -7.91 2.13 12.92
C ASP A 49 -6.68 1.56 13.67
N ASP A 50 -5.53 1.48 13.01
CA ASP A 50 -4.24 1.01 13.55
C ASP A 50 -3.07 1.73 12.86
N ASP A 51 -1.87 1.65 13.46
CA ASP A 51 -0.65 2.25 12.93
C ASP A 51 -0.13 1.51 11.68
N LEU A 52 0.28 2.26 10.65
CA LEU A 52 0.90 1.70 9.45
C LEU A 52 2.42 1.85 9.48
N THR A 53 3.13 0.72 9.51
CA THR A 53 4.59 0.66 9.33
C THR A 53 4.94 -0.09 8.06
N MET A 54 5.86 0.46 7.24
CA MET A 54 6.26 -0.17 5.97
C MET A 54 7.78 -0.23 5.78
N LEU A 55 8.25 -1.31 5.15
CA LEU A 55 9.64 -1.51 4.75
C LEU A 55 9.67 -2.20 3.38
N ALA A 56 10.47 -1.67 2.45
CA ALA A 56 10.70 -2.26 1.15
C ALA A 56 12.20 -2.50 0.92
N VAL A 57 12.54 -3.70 0.42
CA VAL A 57 13.91 -4.08 0.06
C VAL A 57 13.93 -4.45 -1.42
N ARG A 58 14.76 -3.76 -2.20
CA ARG A 58 14.97 -4.06 -3.61
C ARG A 58 16.43 -4.41 -3.83
N ARG A 59 16.68 -5.60 -4.38
CA ARG A 59 18.02 -5.97 -4.85
C ARG A 59 18.41 -5.04 -6.00
N LYS A 60 19.49 -4.29 -5.84
CA LYS A 60 20.12 -3.59 -6.96
C LYS A 60 20.85 -4.62 -7.80
N VAL A 61 20.52 -4.68 -9.08
CA VAL A 61 21.32 -5.39 -10.07
C VAL A 61 22.24 -4.32 -10.66
N SER A 62 23.52 -4.42 -10.32
CA SER A 62 24.59 -3.55 -10.82
C SER A 62 24.95 -3.92 -12.25
#